data_AF-A0A2H0DSD0-F1
#
_entry.id   AF-A0A2H0DSD0-F1
#
_cell.length_a   1.000
_cell.length_b   1.000
_cell.length_c   1.000
_cell.angle_alpha   90.00
_cell.angle_beta   90.00
_cell.angle_gamma   90.00
#
_symmetry.space_group_name_H-M   'P 1'
#
loop_
_entity.id
_entity.type
_entity.pdbx_description
1 polymer ?
#
loop_
_entity_poly.entity_id
_entity_poly.type
_entity_poly.pdbx_seq_one_letter_code
_entity_poly.pdbx_strand_id
1 'polypeptide(L)' 'DYVAGIQQKVILIDGEKLADLMIEHGVGVSTVAAYQIKKIDADYFAEE' A
#
# COMPACT_ATOMS: atom_id res chain seq x y z
N ASP A 1 14.61 29.00 22.29
CA ASP A 1 14.09 29.44 20.97
C ASP A 1 13.78 28.35 19.94
N TYR A 2 13.94 27.05 20.21
CA TYR A 2 13.72 26.00 19.19
C TYR A 2 12.25 25.65 18.89
N VAL A 3 11.31 26.03 19.76
CA VAL A 3 9.91 25.55 19.73
C VAL A 3 8.92 26.58 19.14
N ALA A 4 9.34 27.83 18.94
CA ALA A 4 8.45 28.94 18.59
C ALA A 4 7.92 28.94 17.13
N GLY A 5 8.40 28.03 16.27
CA GLY A 5 8.11 28.05 14.83
C GLY A 5 7.32 26.86 14.29
N ILE A 6 6.96 25.86 15.11
CA ILE A 6 6.28 24.66 14.62
C ILE A 6 4.77 24.94 14.62
N GLN A 7 4.24 25.41 13.49
CA GLN A 7 2.79 25.35 13.23
C GLN A 7 2.39 23.87 13.15
N GLN A 8 1.97 23.29 14.27
CA GLN A 8 1.43 21.94 14.28
C GLN A 8 0.07 21.94 13.60
N LYS A 9 0.04 21.49 12.34
CA LYS A 9 -1.21 21.20 11.64
C LYS A 9 -1.67 19.80 12.05
N VAL A 10 -2.61 19.74 12.99
CA VAL A 10 -3.27 18.50 13.39
C VAL A 10 -4.40 18.22 12.40
N ILE A 11 -4.37 17.03 11.79
CA ILE A 11 -5.43 16.55 10.90
C ILE A 11 -5.98 15.28 11.54
N LEU A 12 -7.28 15.28 11.80
CA LEU A 12 -7.98 14.08 12.25
C LEU A 12 -8.23 13.18 11.05
N ILE A 13 -8.08 11.88 11.27
CA ILE A 13 -8.33 10.84 10.28
C ILE A 13 -9.16 9.74 10.92
N ASP A 14 -10.17 9.25 10.19
CA ASP A 14 -11.00 8.15 10.64
C ASP A 14 -10.24 6.83 10.59
N GLY A 15 -10.61 5.90 11.48
CA GLY A 15 -9.93 4.61 11.61
C GLY A 15 -9.94 3.78 10.32
N GLU A 16 -11.05 3.79 9.58
CA GLU A 16 -11.17 3.11 8.29
C GLU A 16 -10.15 3.66 7.27
N LYS A 17 -10.09 4.98 7.14
CA LYS A 17 -9.16 5.65 6.22
C LYS A 17 -7.70 5.42 6.63
N LEU A 18 -7.40 5.37 7.93
CA LEU A 18 -6.06 5.02 8.41
C LEU A 18 -5.71 3.57 8.05
N ALA A 19 -6.64 2.63 8.21
CA ALA A 19 -6.43 1.22 7.88
C ALA A 19 -6.15 1.02 6.38
N ASP A 20 -6.89 1.71 5.51
CA ASP A 20 -6.65 1.68 4.06
C ASP A 20 -5.23 2.16 3.71
N LEU A 21 -4.79 3.28 4.30
CA LEU A 21 -3.44 3.81 4.13
C LEU A 21 -2.36 2.86 4.68
N MET A 22 -2.63 2.20 5.81
CA MET A 22 -1.75 1.19 6.39
C MET A 22 -1.56 0.01 5.44
N ILE A 23 -2.63 -0.45 4.79
CA ILE A 23 -2.58 -1.54 3.80
C ILE A 23 -1.82 -1.08 2.54
N GLU A 24 -2.14 0.10 2.01
CA GLU A 24 -1.53 0.64 0.78
C GLU A 24 -0.01 0.85 0.92
N HIS A 25 0.43 1.38 2.06
CA HIS A 25 1.84 1.67 2.32
C HIS A 25 2.57 0.56 3.09
N GLY A 26 1.90 -0.54 3.43
CA GLY A 26 2.51 -1.66 4.16
C GLY A 26 2.91 -1.35 5.60
N VAL A 27 2.24 -0.40 6.26
CA VAL A 27 2.54 0.01 7.64
C VAL A 27 1.68 -0.80 8.61
N GLY A 28 2.32 -1.49 9.56
CA GLY A 28 1.60 -2.24 10.61
C GLY A 28 0.86 -3.48 10.11
N VAL A 29 1.14 -3.93 8.89
CA VAL A 29 0.60 -5.16 8.30
C VAL A 29 1.72 -6.13 7.96
N SER A 30 1.39 -7.40 7.81
CA SER A 30 2.33 -8.43 7.34
C SER A 30 1.68 -9.22 6.22
N THR A 31 2.47 -9.56 5.19
CA THR A 31 1.98 -10.38 4.08
C THR A 31 1.79 -11.81 4.56
N VAL A 32 0.56 -12.29 4.55
CA VAL A 32 0.23 -13.67 4.94
C VAL A 32 0.41 -14.64 3.76
N ALA A 33 0.04 -14.20 2.55
CA ALA A 33 0.21 -14.98 1.33
C ALA A 33 0.32 -14.04 0.13
N ALA A 34 1.07 -14.46 -0.89
CA ALA A 34 1.17 -13.78 -2.17
C ALA A 34 0.86 -14.78 -3.28
N TYR A 35 -0.11 -14.46 -4.13
CA TYR A 35 -0.52 -15.31 -5.25
C TYR A 35 -0.13 -14.63 -6.57
N GLN A 36 0.53 -15.39 -7.44
CA GLN A 36 0.82 -14.96 -8.80
C GLN A 36 -0.20 -15.59 -9.74
N ILE A 37 -0.99 -14.75 -10.41
CA ILE A 37 -1.90 -15.21 -11.46
C ILE A 37 -1.08 -15.22 -12.76
N LYS A 38 -0.84 -16.40 -13.30
CA LYS A 38 -0.16 -16.58 -14.59
C LYS A 38 -1.19 -16.88 -15.67
N LYS A 39 -1.14 -16.12 -16.76
CA LYS A 39 -1.91 -16.42 -17.97
C LYS A 39 -1.02 -17.23 -18.91
N ILE A 40 -1.60 -18.23 -19.58
CA ILE A 40 -0.91 -18.95 -20.64
C ILE A 40 -0.71 -17.97 -21.81
N ASP A 41 0.53 -17.82 -22.22
CA ASP A 41 0.91 -17.05 -23.40
C ASP A 41 0.75 -17.93 -24.64
N ALA A 42 -0.38 -17.80 -25.33
CA ALA A 42 -0.67 -18.59 -26.51
C ALA A 42 0.28 -18.27 -27.69
N ASP A 43 0.84 -17.06 -27.74
CA ASP A 43 1.72 -16.64 -28.82
C ASP A 43 3.10 -17.31 -28.69
N TYR A 44 3.54 -17.58 -27.45
CA TYR A 44 4.73 -18.41 -27.20
C TYR A 44 4.56 -19.87 -27.64
N PHE A 45 3.33 -20.41 -27.55
CA PHE A 45 3.04 -21.82 -27.87
C PHE A 45 2.46 -22.02 -29.29
N ALA A 46 2.32 -20.96 -30.07
CA ALA A 46 1.99 -21.08 -31.48
C ALA A 46 3.24 -21.56 -32.24
N GLU A 47 3.28 -22.85 -32.60
CA GLU A 47 4.22 -23.36 -33.59
C GLU A 47 3.88 -22.73 -34.95
N GLU A 48 4.86 -22.09 -35.62
CA GLU A 48 4.73 -21.66 -37.03
C GLU A 48 4.51 -22.86 -37.98
#